data_AF-A0A6P5G119-F1
#
_entry.id   AF-A0A6P5G119-F1
#
_cell.length_a   1.000
_cell.length_b   1.000
_cell.length_c   1.000
_cell.angle_alpha   90.00
_cell.angle_beta   90.00
_cell.angle_gamma   90.00
#
_symmetry.space_group_name_H-M   'P 1'
#
loop_
_entity.id
_entity.type
_entity.pdbx_description
1 polymer ?
#
loop_
_entity_poly.entity_id
_entity_poly.type
_entity_poly.pdbx_seq_one_letter_code
_entity_poly.pdbx_strand_id
1 'polypeptide(L)'
;NPAIAQYLFFARRRDPPPEAPLNSPQRLLRELAERKKVAFPKKKTPPRRFILKPPLDDAKLAERFLNSPQLSLKTFPLLSSCLPSSRLNNADATWIGEYLLEAKQALGYPLEPSEALGDDTPAKHFDTLLYLAFQHPTAEARTTARHVRNGHSRLWFLGQYVIEMAFAEFFLQRYPRESPGPMRERVYALIGKRFLPKWIKAASLHNLVFPYDEMDKLIRKDREPPVKSVFWAIFGAIYLCFGLPEVYRVLFEAFGMDPEDESSQPKLRRQLEDVDYVSVEFEGRQISWQDVAAYKPPQDALFAHPRLFRACVPPGMHRFRGNIWDFDHRPKVMRTLGYPLHINDRIPEITEARNIEFGLGLQLCFMHPSKYKFEHPRFCFERLEYVGQKIQDLVMAERLLMKHLDAPGRWLQEKHRRTLMNKFCGRYLRDKHLHHYIIYGESVQDKFEHNRRLRNPATTSVQQAIHGLAYMVYGKPDVRRLMFEVFDFEQIQPKAV
;
A
#
# COMPACT_ATOMS: atom_id res chain seq x y z
N ASN A 1 40.41 94.96 13.55
CA ASN A 1 40.04 96.01 12.57
C ASN A 1 41.18 96.17 11.60
N PRO A 2 40.98 96.04 10.27
CA PRO A 2 39.74 96.15 9.52
C PRO A 2 39.17 94.81 9.04
N ALA A 3 37.91 94.88 8.61
CA ALA A 3 37.20 93.89 7.84
C ALA A 3 37.35 94.19 6.33
N ILE A 4 37.06 93.17 5.50
CA ILE A 4 36.27 93.19 4.25
C ILE A 4 36.87 92.26 3.18
N ALA A 5 35.94 91.60 2.49
CA ALA A 5 36.00 90.97 1.17
C ALA A 5 36.25 89.45 1.11
N GLN A 6 35.24 88.80 0.51
CA GLN A 6 35.13 87.40 0.15
C GLN A 6 36.17 86.98 -0.90
N TYR A 7 36.79 85.82 -0.69
CA TYR A 7 37.26 84.95 -1.77
C TYR A 7 37.08 83.47 -1.36
N LEU A 8 36.52 82.70 -2.29
CA LEU A 8 36.29 81.25 -2.26
C LEU A 8 37.58 80.45 -2.00
N PHE A 9 37.54 79.46 -1.09
CA PHE A 9 38.38 78.25 -1.17
C PHE A 9 37.72 77.03 -0.48
N PHE A 10 37.31 76.05 -1.30
CA PHE A 10 37.22 74.60 -1.09
C PHE A 10 36.84 74.02 0.29
N ALA A 11 35.57 73.63 0.44
CA ALA A 11 35.18 72.58 1.40
C ALA A 11 35.62 71.20 0.86
N ARG A 12 36.77 70.74 1.37
CA ARG A 12 37.33 69.40 1.15
C ARG A 12 36.28 68.34 1.54
N ARG A 13 35.86 67.49 0.59
CA ARG A 13 35.11 66.25 0.89
C ARG A 13 35.89 65.48 1.95
N ARG A 14 35.28 65.27 3.12
CA ARG A 14 35.75 64.25 4.06
C ARG A 14 35.23 62.92 3.53
N ASP A 15 36.14 62.09 3.03
CA ASP A 15 35.82 60.71 2.68
C ASP A 15 35.25 59.98 3.91
N PRO A 16 34.28 59.06 3.73
CA PRO A 16 33.77 58.25 4.83
C PRO A 16 34.92 57.43 5.43
N PRO A 17 34.92 57.19 6.76
CA PRO A 17 35.97 56.41 7.40
C PRO A 17 36.01 54.98 6.79
N PRO A 18 37.20 54.37 6.68
CA PRO A 18 37.37 53.09 6.00
C PRO A 18 36.48 52.02 6.65
N GLU A 19 35.75 51.27 5.82
CA GLU A 19 34.91 50.16 6.28
C GLU A 19 35.76 49.12 6.99
N ALA A 20 35.39 48.79 8.22
CA ALA A 20 36.06 47.75 8.99
C ALA A 20 35.93 46.38 8.29
N PRO A 21 36.97 45.52 8.37
CA PRO A 21 36.98 44.22 7.71
C PRO A 21 35.76 43.37 8.13
N LEU A 22 35.28 42.53 7.18
CA LEU A 22 34.03 41.78 7.27
C LEU A 22 33.84 40.97 8.57
N ASN A 23 34.93 40.57 9.23
CA ASN A 23 34.91 39.77 10.46
C ASN A 23 35.23 40.55 11.74
N SER A 24 35.15 41.88 11.74
CA SER A 24 35.47 42.68 12.93
C SER A 24 34.30 42.69 13.96
N PRO A 25 34.58 42.46 15.26
CA PRO A 25 33.56 42.49 16.32
C PRO A 25 32.82 43.84 16.41
N GLN A 26 33.51 44.93 16.07
CA GLN A 26 32.97 46.29 16.11
C GLN A 26 31.88 46.52 15.06
N ARG A 27 31.98 45.87 13.89
CA ARG A 27 30.93 45.90 12.85
C ARG A 27 29.69 45.14 13.30
N LEU A 28 29.87 43.98 13.92
CA LEU A 28 28.77 43.17 14.45
C LEU A 28 28.01 43.89 15.58
N LEU A 29 28.72 44.60 16.44
CA LEU A 29 28.12 45.45 17.48
C LEU A 29 27.33 46.63 16.89
N ARG A 30 27.82 47.23 15.79
CA ARG A 30 27.09 48.27 15.05
C ARG A 30 25.84 47.74 14.37
N GLU A 31 25.91 46.60 13.69
CA GLU A 31 24.73 45.95 13.10
C GLU A 31 23.69 45.56 14.16
N LEU A 32 24.11 45.05 15.32
CA LEU A 32 23.21 44.75 16.43
C LEU A 32 22.59 46.01 17.04
N ALA A 33 23.34 47.11 17.09
CA ALA A 33 22.82 48.41 17.54
C ALA A 33 21.83 49.03 16.53
N GLU A 34 22.06 48.86 15.23
CA GLU A 34 21.13 49.25 14.17
C GLU A 34 19.86 48.38 14.16
N ARG A 35 19.99 47.06 14.37
CA ARG A 35 18.84 46.16 14.57
C ARG A 35 18.03 46.50 15.82
N LYS A 36 18.64 47.10 16.86
CA LYS A 36 17.92 47.62 18.03
C LYS A 36 17.20 48.95 17.76
N LYS A 37 17.65 49.75 16.79
CA LYS A 37 17.01 51.03 16.40
C LYS A 37 15.81 50.83 15.49
N VAL A 38 15.74 49.72 14.75
CA VAL A 38 14.50 49.30 14.09
C VAL A 38 13.54 48.86 15.18
N ALA A 39 12.66 49.78 15.58
CA ALA A 39 11.59 49.51 16.52
C ALA A 39 10.86 48.24 16.06
N PHE A 40 11.00 47.16 16.83
CA PHE A 40 10.16 45.99 16.68
C PHE A 40 8.72 46.50 16.58
N PRO A 41 7.95 46.16 15.53
CA PRO A 41 6.55 46.54 15.50
C PRO A 41 5.96 46.04 16.81
N LYS A 42 5.44 46.96 17.63
CA LYS A 42 4.82 46.64 18.93
C LYS A 42 3.99 45.39 18.70
N LYS A 43 4.36 44.28 19.33
CA LYS A 43 3.59 43.03 19.26
C LYS A 43 2.17 43.42 19.62
N LYS A 44 1.29 43.58 18.61
CA LYS A 44 -0.14 43.48 18.83
C LYS A 44 -0.26 42.13 19.51
N THR A 45 -0.62 42.12 20.79
CA THR A 45 -1.05 40.90 21.45
C THR A 45 -1.98 40.23 20.46
N PRO A 46 -1.65 39.02 19.96
CA PRO A 46 -2.54 38.37 19.02
C PRO A 46 -3.92 38.37 19.69
N PRO A 47 -5.00 38.71 18.97
CA PRO A 47 -6.33 38.60 19.54
C PRO A 47 -6.42 37.23 20.19
N ARG A 48 -6.99 37.13 21.40
CA ARG A 48 -7.23 35.86 22.10
C ARG A 48 -8.11 34.98 21.22
N ARG A 49 -7.56 34.42 20.15
CA ARG A 49 -8.07 33.30 19.41
C ARG A 49 -7.84 32.16 20.38
N PHE A 50 -8.93 31.71 20.98
CA PHE A 50 -8.97 30.51 21.77
C PHE A 50 -8.05 29.47 21.10
N ILE A 51 -6.99 29.07 21.80
CA ILE A 51 -6.02 28.07 21.30
C ILE A 51 -6.75 26.76 20.98
N LEU A 52 -7.90 26.56 21.62
CA LEU A 52 -8.89 25.54 21.34
C LEU A 52 -10.11 26.20 20.67
N LYS A 53 -10.50 25.72 19.49
CA LYS A 53 -11.84 26.06 18.97
C LYS A 53 -12.85 25.65 20.06
N PRO A 54 -13.85 26.50 20.39
CA PRO A 54 -14.92 26.07 21.29
C PRO A 54 -15.46 24.71 20.80
N PRO A 55 -15.78 23.78 21.72
CA PRO A 55 -16.30 22.48 21.34
C PRO A 55 -17.46 22.70 20.37
N LEU A 56 -17.48 21.92 19.29
CA LEU A 56 -18.61 21.95 18.37
C LEU A 56 -19.87 21.72 19.19
N ASP A 57 -20.86 22.57 18.99
CA ASP A 57 -22.23 22.35 19.49
C ASP A 57 -22.64 20.91 19.17
N ASP A 58 -22.95 20.13 20.20
CA ASP A 58 -23.19 18.69 20.11
C ASP A 58 -24.32 18.38 19.11
N ALA A 59 -25.31 19.27 18.99
CA ALA A 59 -26.37 19.15 18.00
C ALA A 59 -25.85 19.27 16.56
N LYS A 60 -24.96 20.24 16.30
CA LYS A 60 -24.33 20.42 14.98
C LYS A 60 -23.35 19.30 14.66
N LEU A 61 -22.72 18.71 15.67
CA LEU A 61 -21.83 17.57 15.49
C LEU A 61 -22.64 16.31 15.15
N ALA A 62 -23.74 16.05 15.87
CA ALA A 62 -24.64 14.94 15.59
C ALA A 62 -25.24 15.04 14.18
N GLU A 63 -25.70 16.24 13.78
CA GLU A 63 -26.22 16.49 12.43
C GLU A 63 -25.14 16.22 11.35
N ARG A 64 -23.89 16.62 11.60
CA ARG A 64 -22.77 16.32 10.69
C ARG A 64 -22.53 14.83 10.53
N PHE A 65 -22.61 14.05 11.62
CA PHE A 65 -22.43 12.60 11.55
C PHE A 65 -23.57 11.92 10.81
N LEU A 66 -24.82 12.30 11.08
CA LEU A 66 -26.00 11.77 10.40
C LEU A 66 -25.98 12.07 8.89
N ASN A 67 -25.48 13.25 8.51
CA ASN A 67 -25.41 13.66 7.12
C ASN A 67 -24.10 13.26 6.41
N SER A 68 -23.19 12.56 7.09
CA SER A 68 -21.88 12.22 6.53
C SER A 68 -21.98 11.06 5.55
N PRO A 69 -21.60 11.24 4.26
CA PRO A 69 -21.50 10.12 3.32
C PRO A 69 -20.53 9.04 3.79
N GLN A 70 -19.53 9.42 4.59
CA GLN A 70 -18.54 8.48 5.12
C GLN A 70 -19.13 7.46 6.11
N LEU A 71 -20.29 7.75 6.70
CA LEU A 71 -20.97 6.90 7.69
C LEU A 71 -22.29 6.32 7.17
N SER A 72 -22.65 6.55 5.90
CA SER A 72 -23.97 6.19 5.38
C SER A 72 -24.10 4.70 5.07
N LEU A 73 -23.02 4.00 4.73
CA LEU A 73 -23.09 2.61 4.25
C LEU A 73 -22.74 1.61 5.35
N LYS A 74 -23.77 0.98 5.92
CA LYS A 74 -23.60 -0.08 6.92
C LYS A 74 -23.17 -1.41 6.30
N THR A 75 -23.62 -1.69 5.08
CA THR A 75 -23.31 -2.92 4.31
C THR A 75 -21.87 -2.94 3.81
N PHE A 76 -21.32 -1.78 3.45
CA PHE A 76 -19.96 -1.64 2.90
C PHE A 76 -19.09 -0.70 3.75
N PRO A 77 -18.72 -1.08 4.99
CA PRO A 77 -18.02 -0.19 5.92
C PRO A 77 -16.66 0.29 5.38
N LEU A 78 -15.94 -0.55 4.64
CA LEU A 78 -14.67 -0.18 4.02
C LEU A 78 -14.86 0.89 2.93
N LEU A 79 -15.83 0.72 2.03
CA LEU A 79 -16.16 1.70 0.99
C LEU A 79 -16.64 2.99 1.63
N SER A 80 -17.55 2.89 2.59
CA SER A 80 -18.07 4.02 3.38
C SER A 80 -16.91 4.84 3.94
N SER A 81 -15.91 4.19 4.51
CA SER A 81 -14.75 4.87 5.09
C SER A 81 -13.95 5.70 4.09
N CYS A 82 -14.05 5.46 2.78
CA CYS A 82 -13.33 6.20 1.74
C CYS A 82 -14.16 7.32 1.11
N LEU A 83 -15.47 7.39 1.39
CA LEU A 83 -16.33 8.50 1.00
C LEU A 83 -15.96 9.78 1.76
N PRO A 84 -16.30 10.97 1.22
CA PRO A 84 -15.97 12.22 1.87
C PRO A 84 -16.82 12.39 3.14
N SER A 85 -16.23 12.99 4.18
CA SER A 85 -16.92 13.22 5.44
C SER A 85 -18.03 14.28 5.37
N SER A 86 -18.13 15.00 4.25
CA SER A 86 -19.17 16.00 3.95
C SER A 86 -19.61 15.87 2.50
N ARG A 87 -20.82 16.33 2.18
CA ARG A 87 -21.34 16.32 0.82
C ARG A 87 -20.50 17.20 -0.11
N LEU A 88 -20.43 16.78 -1.37
CA LEU A 88 -19.79 17.53 -2.44
C LEU A 88 -20.54 18.85 -2.68
N ASN A 89 -19.80 19.89 -3.03
CA ASN A 89 -20.35 21.22 -3.32
C ASN A 89 -20.67 21.38 -4.82
N ASN A 90 -21.24 22.53 -5.21
CA ASN A 90 -21.61 22.78 -6.60
C ASN A 90 -20.41 22.77 -7.56
N ALA A 91 -19.23 23.25 -7.15
CA ALA A 91 -18.03 23.21 -7.98
C ALA A 91 -17.54 21.77 -8.21
N ASP A 92 -17.68 20.91 -7.20
CA ASP A 92 -17.39 19.49 -7.31
C ASP A 92 -18.36 18.82 -8.31
N ALA A 93 -19.66 19.17 -8.24
CA ALA A 93 -20.67 18.69 -9.18
C ALA A 93 -20.42 19.16 -10.63
N THR A 94 -19.96 20.40 -10.82
CA THR A 94 -19.56 20.91 -12.14
C THR A 94 -18.43 20.08 -12.73
N TRP A 95 -17.38 19.79 -11.94
CA TRP A 95 -16.28 18.95 -12.41
C TRP A 95 -16.77 17.55 -12.80
N ILE A 96 -17.66 16.97 -11.99
CA ILE A 96 -18.25 15.65 -12.27
C ILE A 96 -19.01 15.68 -13.60
N GLY A 97 -19.79 16.72 -13.86
CA GLY A 97 -20.52 16.87 -15.13
C GLY A 97 -19.61 17.03 -16.35
N GLU A 98 -18.50 17.75 -16.21
CA GLU A 98 -17.61 18.09 -17.34
C GLU A 98 -16.59 16.98 -17.65
N TYR A 99 -15.98 16.36 -16.63
CA TYR A 99 -14.76 15.55 -16.81
C TYR A 99 -14.94 14.06 -16.51
N LEU A 100 -16.00 13.66 -15.80
CA LEU A 100 -16.16 12.26 -15.40
C LEU A 100 -16.36 11.33 -16.60
N LEU A 101 -17.06 11.80 -17.63
CA LEU A 101 -17.32 11.05 -18.85
C LEU A 101 -16.02 10.67 -19.56
N GLU A 102 -15.07 11.61 -19.67
CA GLU A 102 -13.74 11.37 -20.22
C GLU A 102 -13.01 10.29 -19.42
N ALA A 103 -13.06 10.36 -18.08
CA ALA A 103 -12.44 9.37 -17.20
C ALA A 103 -13.05 7.97 -17.37
N LYS A 104 -14.39 7.88 -17.44
CA LYS A 104 -15.11 6.62 -17.64
C LYS A 104 -14.80 6.02 -19.00
N GLN A 105 -14.81 6.82 -20.06
CA GLN A 105 -14.50 6.38 -21.42
C GLN A 105 -13.08 5.84 -21.49
N ALA A 106 -12.10 6.55 -20.94
CA ALA A 106 -10.70 6.12 -20.90
C ALA A 106 -10.49 4.78 -20.16
N LEU A 107 -11.28 4.52 -19.12
CA LEU A 107 -11.20 3.29 -18.32
C LEU A 107 -12.12 2.16 -18.82
N GLY A 108 -12.93 2.42 -19.85
CA GLY A 108 -13.87 1.46 -20.43
C GLY A 108 -15.11 1.19 -19.58
N TYR A 109 -15.60 2.19 -18.84
CA TYR A 109 -16.82 2.08 -18.03
C TYR A 109 -18.06 2.68 -18.74
N PRO A 110 -19.28 2.21 -18.39
CA PRO A 110 -20.51 2.81 -18.88
C PRO A 110 -20.59 4.30 -18.56
N LEU A 111 -21.04 5.09 -19.55
CA LEU A 111 -21.15 6.55 -19.42
C LEU A 111 -22.36 6.98 -18.57
N GLU A 112 -23.31 6.09 -18.34
CA GLU A 112 -24.48 6.35 -17.51
C GLU A 112 -24.08 6.65 -16.06
N PRO A 113 -24.84 7.52 -15.35
CA PRO A 113 -24.57 7.81 -13.94
C PRO A 113 -24.67 6.54 -13.09
N SER A 114 -23.67 6.30 -12.25
CA SER A 114 -23.69 5.15 -11.34
C SER A 114 -24.78 5.25 -10.29
N GLU A 115 -25.34 6.44 -10.04
CA GLU A 115 -26.48 6.65 -9.14
C GLU A 115 -27.74 5.88 -9.56
N ALA A 116 -27.86 5.52 -10.84
CA ALA A 116 -28.97 4.71 -11.35
C ALA A 116 -28.89 3.22 -10.94
N LEU A 117 -27.74 2.78 -10.41
CA LEU A 117 -27.56 1.43 -9.89
C LEU A 117 -28.24 1.26 -8.53
N GLY A 118 -28.72 0.05 -8.24
CA GLY A 118 -29.41 -0.26 -6.99
C GLY A 118 -28.55 -0.04 -5.74
N ASP A 119 -29.20 0.32 -4.63
CA ASP A 119 -28.57 0.67 -3.34
C ASP A 119 -27.68 -0.43 -2.75
N ASP A 120 -27.94 -1.69 -3.12
CA ASP A 120 -27.19 -2.84 -2.65
C ASP A 120 -25.84 -3.04 -3.37
N THR A 121 -25.55 -2.24 -4.41
CA THR A 121 -24.33 -2.39 -5.20
C THR A 121 -23.26 -1.35 -4.84
N PRO A 122 -22.02 -1.77 -4.52
CA PRO A 122 -20.94 -0.82 -4.21
C PRO A 122 -20.57 0.05 -5.43
N ALA A 123 -20.85 -0.43 -6.64
CA ALA A 123 -20.66 0.29 -7.90
C ALA A 123 -21.44 1.60 -7.98
N LYS A 124 -22.54 1.76 -7.22
CA LYS A 124 -23.29 3.02 -7.15
C LYS A 124 -22.42 4.23 -6.78
N HIS A 125 -21.38 4.00 -5.97
CA HIS A 125 -20.47 5.05 -5.50
C HIS A 125 -19.26 5.29 -6.41
N PHE A 126 -19.17 4.59 -7.53
CA PHE A 126 -18.00 4.63 -8.40
C PHE A 126 -17.71 6.05 -8.90
N ASP A 127 -18.73 6.79 -9.33
CA ASP A 127 -18.61 8.18 -9.81
C ASP A 127 -18.00 9.12 -8.78
N THR A 128 -18.47 9.01 -7.54
CA THR A 128 -17.94 9.80 -6.42
C THR A 128 -16.49 9.43 -6.13
N LEU A 129 -16.16 8.13 -6.09
CA LEU A 129 -14.79 7.69 -5.80
C LEU A 129 -13.82 8.01 -6.95
N LEU A 130 -14.28 7.92 -8.19
CA LEU A 130 -13.50 8.27 -9.37
C LEU A 130 -13.22 9.78 -9.39
N TYR A 131 -14.22 10.62 -9.09
CA TYR A 131 -14.03 12.05 -8.85
C TYR A 131 -12.91 12.29 -7.83
N LEU A 132 -13.01 11.70 -6.64
CA LEU A 132 -12.01 11.85 -5.57
C LEU A 132 -10.62 11.37 -6.01
N ALA A 133 -10.52 10.34 -6.86
CA ALA A 133 -9.26 9.83 -7.34
C ALA A 133 -8.44 10.89 -8.10
N PHE A 134 -9.10 11.83 -8.80
CA PHE A 134 -8.44 12.93 -9.49
C PHE A 134 -8.19 14.17 -8.62
N GLN A 135 -8.71 14.25 -7.38
CA GLN A 135 -8.57 15.45 -6.52
C GLN A 135 -7.24 15.51 -5.75
N HIS A 136 -6.10 15.43 -6.45
CA HIS A 136 -4.78 15.53 -5.83
C HIS A 136 -4.45 16.98 -5.38
N PRO A 137 -3.72 17.16 -4.26
CA PRO A 137 -3.57 18.46 -3.59
C PRO A 137 -2.59 19.45 -4.24
N THR A 138 -1.86 19.03 -5.27
CA THR A 138 -0.80 19.84 -5.93
C THR A 138 -1.28 20.59 -7.17
N ALA A 139 -2.51 20.38 -7.63
CA ALA A 139 -3.08 21.20 -8.70
C ALA A 139 -3.60 22.52 -8.09
N GLU A 140 -3.01 23.65 -8.46
CA GLU A 140 -3.35 24.99 -7.95
C GLU A 140 -4.83 25.36 -8.16
N ALA A 141 -5.47 24.76 -9.17
CA ALA A 141 -6.85 25.02 -9.58
C ALA A 141 -7.90 24.08 -8.97
N ARG A 142 -7.54 23.15 -8.06
CA ARG A 142 -8.49 22.17 -7.50
C ARG A 142 -8.97 22.52 -6.10
N THR A 143 -10.17 22.01 -5.79
CA THR A 143 -10.90 22.24 -4.54
C THR A 143 -9.99 22.09 -3.30
N THR A 144 -9.88 23.18 -2.54
CA THR A 144 -9.11 23.24 -1.29
C THR A 144 -9.83 22.55 -0.13
N ALA A 145 -11.04 22.04 -0.37
CA ALA A 145 -11.88 21.40 0.63
C ALA A 145 -11.14 20.24 1.30
N ARG A 146 -11.14 20.25 2.64
CA ARG A 146 -10.41 19.26 3.43
C ARG A 146 -10.96 17.84 3.23
N HIS A 147 -12.29 17.69 3.15
CA HIS A 147 -12.93 16.37 3.02
C HIS A 147 -12.61 15.72 1.66
N VAL A 148 -12.53 16.50 0.58
CA VAL A 148 -12.13 16.01 -0.76
C VAL A 148 -10.67 15.56 -0.77
N ARG A 149 -9.74 16.40 -0.29
CA ARG A 149 -8.31 16.05 -0.21
C ARG A 149 -8.07 14.82 0.67
N ASN A 150 -8.83 14.70 1.76
CA ASN A 150 -8.80 13.51 2.60
C ASN A 150 -9.30 12.28 1.84
N GLY A 151 -10.43 12.36 1.14
CA GLY A 151 -10.97 11.29 0.29
C GLY A 151 -9.95 10.79 -0.73
N HIS A 152 -9.37 11.69 -1.54
CA HIS A 152 -8.29 11.36 -2.47
C HIS A 152 -7.12 10.63 -1.78
N SER A 153 -6.62 11.20 -0.68
CA SER A 153 -5.47 10.62 0.02
C SER A 153 -5.75 9.21 0.58
N ARG A 154 -6.99 8.94 1.00
CA ARG A 154 -7.41 7.62 1.52
C ARG A 154 -7.50 6.58 0.41
N LEU A 155 -8.04 6.95 -0.75
CA LEU A 155 -8.06 6.09 -1.95
C LEU A 155 -6.64 5.78 -2.43
N TRP A 156 -5.79 6.81 -2.50
CA TRP A 156 -4.37 6.67 -2.84
C TRP A 156 -3.64 5.71 -1.90
N PHE A 157 -3.88 5.83 -0.59
CA PHE A 157 -3.30 4.94 0.43
C PHE A 157 -3.73 3.48 0.22
N LEU A 158 -5.03 3.22 0.00
CA LEU A 158 -5.53 1.86 -0.24
C LEU A 158 -4.98 1.28 -1.55
N GLY A 159 -5.10 2.04 -2.63
CA GLY A 159 -4.78 1.58 -3.96
C GLY A 159 -3.31 1.23 -4.18
N GLN A 160 -2.40 1.79 -3.38
CA GLN A 160 -1.01 1.35 -3.34
C GLN A 160 -0.93 -0.17 -3.06
N TYR A 161 -1.56 -0.63 -1.99
CA TYR A 161 -1.46 -2.03 -1.55
C TYR A 161 -2.31 -2.97 -2.40
N VAL A 162 -3.41 -2.48 -2.98
CA VAL A 162 -4.20 -3.21 -3.98
C VAL A 162 -3.34 -3.56 -5.18
N ILE A 163 -2.63 -2.57 -5.74
CA ILE A 163 -1.77 -2.77 -6.91
C ILE A 163 -0.60 -3.69 -6.60
N GLU A 164 0.06 -3.50 -5.45
CA GLU A 164 1.15 -4.38 -5.04
C GLU A 164 0.68 -5.84 -4.83
N MET A 165 -0.56 -6.05 -4.38
CA MET A 165 -1.16 -7.39 -4.25
C MET A 165 -1.48 -7.99 -5.63
N ALA A 166 -2.14 -7.23 -6.52
CA ALA A 166 -2.49 -7.68 -7.86
C ALA A 166 -1.24 -8.14 -8.64
N PHE A 167 -0.17 -7.35 -8.58
CA PHE A 167 1.09 -7.73 -9.21
C PHE A 167 1.73 -8.98 -8.61
N ALA A 168 1.67 -9.15 -7.29
CA ALA A 168 2.22 -10.34 -6.65
C ALA A 168 1.48 -11.61 -7.12
N GLU A 169 0.15 -11.60 -7.13
CA GLU A 169 -0.66 -12.72 -7.62
C GLU A 169 -0.41 -13.03 -9.09
N PHE A 170 -0.38 -11.99 -9.93
CA PHE A 170 -0.18 -12.15 -11.37
C PHE A 170 1.20 -12.74 -11.68
N PHE A 171 2.28 -12.14 -11.15
CA PHE A 171 3.64 -12.58 -11.50
C PHE A 171 4.01 -13.94 -10.90
N LEU A 172 3.48 -14.30 -9.73
CA LEU A 172 3.71 -15.64 -9.19
C LEU A 172 3.10 -16.73 -10.06
N GLN A 173 1.91 -16.47 -10.61
CA GLN A 173 1.22 -17.41 -11.49
C GLN A 173 1.81 -17.42 -12.90
N ARG A 174 2.21 -16.27 -13.44
CA ARG A 174 2.83 -16.16 -14.76
C ARG A 174 4.25 -16.75 -14.80
N TYR A 175 5.03 -16.54 -13.73
CA TYR A 175 6.41 -17.03 -13.60
C TYR A 175 6.55 -17.96 -12.39
N PRO A 176 5.97 -19.17 -12.43
CA PRO A 176 5.92 -20.08 -11.29
C PRO A 176 7.30 -20.60 -10.86
N ARG A 177 8.28 -20.58 -11.78
CA ARG A 177 9.66 -21.06 -11.56
C ARG A 177 10.64 -19.94 -11.15
N GLU A 178 10.27 -18.67 -11.28
CA GLU A 178 11.15 -17.57 -10.86
C GLU A 178 11.11 -17.39 -9.33
N SER A 179 12.21 -16.94 -8.73
CA SER A 179 12.18 -16.54 -7.32
C SER A 179 11.45 -15.20 -7.13
N PRO A 180 11.04 -14.83 -5.91
CA PRO A 180 10.40 -13.53 -5.66
C PRO A 180 11.27 -12.30 -5.96
N GLY A 181 12.60 -12.46 -6.05
CA GLY A 181 13.53 -11.36 -6.34
C GLY A 181 13.26 -10.71 -7.72
N PRO A 182 13.38 -11.46 -8.82
CA PRO A 182 12.96 -11.04 -10.17
C PRO A 182 11.57 -10.40 -10.22
N MET A 183 10.58 -10.97 -9.52
CA MET A 183 9.22 -10.43 -9.50
C MET A 183 9.17 -9.03 -8.88
N ARG A 184 9.90 -8.79 -7.79
CA ARG A 184 9.98 -7.45 -7.18
C ARG A 184 10.64 -6.44 -8.12
N GLU A 185 11.60 -6.85 -8.94
CA GLU A 185 12.22 -5.99 -9.95
C GLU A 185 11.22 -5.61 -11.05
N ARG A 186 10.47 -6.59 -11.58
CA ARG A 186 9.40 -6.36 -12.57
C ARG A 186 8.38 -5.33 -12.05
N VAL A 187 7.88 -5.54 -10.83
CA VAL A 187 6.95 -4.62 -10.19
C VAL A 187 7.56 -3.23 -10.03
N TYR A 188 8.78 -3.13 -9.49
CA TYR A 188 9.44 -1.85 -9.30
C TYR A 188 9.66 -1.08 -10.61
N ALA A 189 9.94 -1.79 -11.71
CA ALA A 189 10.04 -1.19 -13.03
C ALA A 189 8.68 -0.67 -13.51
N LEU A 190 7.61 -1.50 -13.46
CA LEU A 190 6.28 -1.14 -13.98
C LEU A 190 5.63 0.03 -13.22
N ILE A 191 5.64 -0.02 -11.88
CA ILE A 191 5.07 1.05 -11.03
C ILE A 191 6.11 2.07 -10.56
N GLY A 192 7.28 2.07 -11.20
CA GLY A 192 8.35 3.02 -10.94
C GLY A 192 7.94 4.44 -11.33
N LYS A 193 8.49 5.43 -10.63
CA LYS A 193 8.12 6.85 -10.85
C LYS A 193 8.30 7.32 -12.31
N ARG A 194 9.20 6.68 -13.06
CA ARG A 194 9.49 6.99 -14.46
C ARG A 194 8.41 6.51 -15.44
N PHE A 195 7.69 5.44 -15.10
CA PHE A 195 6.78 4.75 -16.03
C PHE A 195 5.33 5.17 -15.84
N LEU A 196 4.92 5.52 -14.61
CA LEU A 196 3.55 5.96 -14.33
C LEU A 196 3.08 7.14 -15.20
N PRO A 197 3.90 8.16 -15.52
CA PRO A 197 3.47 9.21 -16.45
C PRO A 197 3.17 8.67 -17.86
N LYS A 198 3.96 7.71 -18.35
CA LYS A 198 3.69 7.07 -19.64
C LYS A 198 2.35 6.33 -19.62
N TRP A 199 2.03 5.65 -18.52
CA TRP A 199 0.79 4.91 -18.36
C TRP A 199 -0.43 5.84 -18.27
N ILE A 200 -0.36 6.92 -17.48
CA ILE A 200 -1.41 7.95 -17.44
C ILE A 200 -1.63 8.56 -18.83
N LYS A 201 -0.57 8.76 -19.61
CA LYS A 201 -0.67 9.27 -20.98
C LYS A 201 -1.28 8.24 -21.93
N ALA A 202 -0.87 6.97 -21.85
CA ALA A 202 -1.40 5.88 -22.66
C ALA A 202 -2.91 5.68 -22.44
N ALA A 203 -3.36 5.79 -21.19
CA ALA A 203 -4.78 5.78 -20.85
C ALA A 203 -5.51 7.10 -21.18
N SER A 204 -4.85 8.09 -21.80
CA SER A 204 -5.41 9.41 -22.10
C SER A 204 -5.94 10.19 -20.88
N LEU A 205 -5.43 9.91 -19.68
CA LEU A 205 -5.87 10.55 -18.42
C LEU A 205 -5.04 11.78 -18.03
N HIS A 206 -4.00 12.12 -18.80
CA HIS A 206 -3.03 13.16 -18.45
C HIS A 206 -3.66 14.56 -18.32
N ASN A 207 -4.65 14.90 -19.16
CA ASN A 207 -5.37 16.17 -19.08
C ASN A 207 -6.25 16.25 -17.82
N LEU A 208 -6.80 15.11 -17.37
CA LEU A 208 -7.53 15.02 -16.11
C LEU A 208 -6.62 15.11 -14.89
N VAL A 209 -5.34 14.74 -15.02
CA VAL A 209 -4.35 14.95 -13.95
C VAL A 209 -3.87 16.39 -13.95
N PHE A 210 -3.53 16.95 -15.12
CA PHE A 210 -3.01 18.31 -15.29
C PHE A 210 -3.86 19.09 -16.32
N PRO A 211 -4.91 19.80 -15.89
CA PRO A 211 -5.85 20.44 -16.82
C PRO A 211 -5.27 21.67 -17.53
N TYR A 212 -4.30 22.33 -16.89
CA TYR A 212 -3.73 23.59 -17.36
C TYR A 212 -2.26 23.46 -17.79
N ASP A 213 -1.61 22.35 -17.41
CA ASP A 213 -0.18 22.14 -17.64
C ASP A 213 0.04 20.98 -18.61
N GLU A 214 0.93 21.17 -19.57
CA GLU A 214 1.43 20.06 -20.37
C GLU A 214 2.35 19.17 -19.52
N MET A 215 1.89 17.93 -19.27
CA MET A 215 2.60 16.99 -18.41
C MET A 215 4.08 16.76 -18.80
N ASP A 216 4.41 16.81 -20.09
CA ASP A 216 5.78 16.57 -20.56
C ASP A 216 6.74 17.74 -20.27
N LYS A 217 6.20 18.97 -20.13
CA LYS A 217 6.96 20.18 -19.80
C LYS A 217 7.21 20.32 -18.29
N LEU A 218 6.45 19.60 -17.46
CA LEU A 218 6.59 19.66 -16.01
C LEU A 218 7.91 19.05 -15.52
N ILE A 219 8.49 19.71 -14.51
CA ILE A 219 9.67 19.18 -13.80
C ILE A 219 9.29 17.87 -13.13
N ARG A 220 10.21 16.90 -13.19
CA ARG A 220 10.02 15.54 -12.64
C ARG A 220 9.45 15.52 -11.21
N LYS A 221 9.92 16.43 -10.35
CA LYS A 221 9.50 16.53 -8.94
C LYS A 221 8.02 16.91 -8.79
N ASP A 222 7.50 17.70 -9.71
CA ASP A 222 6.11 18.18 -9.68
C ASP A 222 5.20 17.28 -10.51
N ARG A 223 5.74 16.58 -11.50
CA ARG A 223 5.02 15.62 -12.35
C ARG A 223 4.78 14.26 -11.70
N GLU A 224 5.81 13.63 -11.14
CA GLU A 224 5.73 12.23 -10.71
C GLU A 224 4.81 12.00 -9.50
N PRO A 225 4.83 12.83 -8.42
CA PRO A 225 3.99 12.59 -7.26
C PRO A 225 2.48 12.67 -7.54
N PRO A 226 1.96 13.65 -8.30
CA PRO A 226 0.53 13.73 -8.63
C PRO A 226 0.07 12.55 -9.47
N VAL A 227 0.80 12.22 -10.54
CA VAL A 227 0.55 11.05 -11.38
C VAL A 227 0.48 9.78 -10.55
N LYS A 228 1.48 9.58 -9.68
CA LYS A 228 1.51 8.43 -8.79
C LYS A 228 0.33 8.40 -7.82
N SER A 229 -0.08 9.58 -7.34
CA SER A 229 -1.19 9.68 -6.40
C SER A 229 -2.54 9.35 -7.03
N VAL A 230 -2.79 9.86 -8.23
CA VAL A 230 -4.00 9.59 -9.02
C VAL A 230 -4.04 8.14 -9.46
N PHE A 231 -2.93 7.61 -10.00
CA PHE A 231 -2.85 6.22 -10.45
C PHE A 231 -3.26 5.24 -9.35
N TRP A 232 -2.67 5.33 -8.15
CA TRP A 232 -3.11 4.46 -7.06
C TRP A 232 -4.53 4.78 -6.60
N ALA A 233 -4.95 6.04 -6.55
CA ALA A 233 -6.32 6.37 -6.11
C ALA A 233 -7.40 5.78 -7.04
N ILE A 234 -7.16 5.74 -8.36
CA ILE A 234 -8.04 5.10 -9.35
C ILE A 234 -8.23 3.62 -8.98
N PHE A 235 -7.13 2.89 -8.75
CA PHE A 235 -7.22 1.48 -8.36
C PHE A 235 -7.79 1.25 -6.97
N GLY A 236 -7.64 2.21 -6.05
CA GLY A 236 -8.37 2.22 -4.78
C GLY A 236 -9.88 2.28 -5.00
N ALA A 237 -10.36 3.15 -5.90
CA ALA A 237 -11.77 3.28 -6.23
C ALA A 237 -12.33 2.02 -6.92
N ILE A 238 -11.62 1.51 -7.92
CA ILE A 238 -11.99 0.28 -8.65
C ILE A 238 -12.09 -0.91 -7.69
N TYR A 239 -11.10 -1.08 -6.82
CA TYR A 239 -11.09 -2.16 -5.85
C TYR A 239 -12.29 -2.16 -4.91
N LEU A 240 -12.68 -0.97 -4.43
CA LEU A 240 -13.82 -0.82 -3.53
C LEU A 240 -15.16 -1.13 -4.23
N CYS A 241 -15.27 -0.80 -5.51
CA CYS A 241 -16.51 -0.94 -6.27
C CYS A 241 -16.68 -2.32 -6.92
N PHE A 242 -15.60 -2.91 -7.42
CA PHE A 242 -15.65 -4.09 -8.29
C PHE A 242 -14.72 -5.23 -7.85
N GLY A 243 -13.82 -4.98 -6.90
CA GLY A 243 -12.88 -5.97 -6.39
C GLY A 243 -11.61 -6.13 -7.23
N LEU A 244 -10.81 -7.16 -6.92
CA LEU A 244 -9.50 -7.39 -7.53
C LEU A 244 -9.55 -7.84 -9.01
N PRO A 245 -10.54 -8.63 -9.49
CA PRO A 245 -10.61 -9.01 -10.90
C PRO A 245 -10.63 -7.82 -11.86
N GLU A 246 -11.36 -6.76 -11.49
CA GLU A 246 -11.48 -5.54 -12.29
C GLU A 246 -10.18 -4.73 -12.32
N VAL A 247 -9.36 -4.83 -11.26
CA VAL A 247 -8.02 -4.22 -11.22
C VAL A 247 -7.15 -4.79 -12.34
N TYR A 248 -7.21 -6.10 -12.59
CA TYR A 248 -6.49 -6.71 -13.72
C TYR A 248 -6.99 -6.18 -15.06
N ARG A 249 -8.31 -6.17 -15.28
CA ARG A 249 -8.88 -5.65 -16.53
C ARG A 249 -8.37 -4.24 -16.84
N VAL A 250 -8.48 -3.32 -15.89
CA VAL A 250 -8.06 -1.93 -16.09
C VAL A 250 -6.54 -1.80 -16.26
N LEU A 251 -5.73 -2.58 -15.54
CA LEU A 251 -4.27 -2.59 -15.71
C LEU A 251 -3.84 -2.95 -17.14
N PHE A 252 -4.45 -3.99 -17.71
CA PHE A 252 -4.02 -4.52 -19.00
C PHE A 252 -4.75 -3.85 -20.17
N GLU A 253 -6.06 -3.61 -20.08
CA GLU A 253 -6.84 -3.04 -21.18
C GLU A 253 -6.71 -1.51 -21.25
N ALA A 254 -6.88 -0.81 -20.13
CA ALA A 254 -6.91 0.66 -20.15
C ALA A 254 -5.50 1.27 -20.08
N PHE A 255 -4.64 0.71 -19.23
CA PHE A 255 -3.26 1.19 -19.08
C PHE A 255 -2.25 0.51 -20.02
N GLY A 256 -2.65 -0.56 -20.72
CA GLY A 256 -1.79 -1.25 -21.68
C GLY A 256 -0.55 -1.88 -21.05
N MET A 257 -0.67 -2.39 -19.81
CA MET A 257 0.46 -3.02 -19.13
C MET A 257 0.97 -4.21 -19.95
N ASP A 258 2.24 -4.14 -20.36
CA ASP A 258 2.96 -5.24 -20.96
C ASP A 258 3.91 -5.89 -19.93
N PRO A 259 3.67 -7.15 -19.51
CA PRO A 259 4.58 -7.86 -18.61
C PRO A 259 5.91 -8.26 -19.27
N GLU A 260 5.99 -8.21 -20.60
CA GLU A 260 7.19 -8.58 -21.36
C GLU A 260 8.06 -7.40 -21.79
N ASP A 261 7.65 -6.15 -21.49
CA ASP A 261 8.42 -4.94 -21.80
C ASP A 261 9.87 -5.08 -21.31
N GLU A 262 10.84 -4.88 -22.20
CA GLU A 262 12.28 -4.99 -21.95
C GLU A 262 12.72 -4.20 -20.71
N SER A 263 12.10 -3.04 -20.51
CA SER A 263 12.42 -2.15 -19.39
C SER A 263 11.97 -2.68 -18.03
N SER A 264 11.06 -3.66 -18.03
CA SER A 264 10.54 -4.35 -16.86
C SER A 264 11.21 -5.70 -16.59
N GLN A 265 12.04 -6.19 -17.51
CA GLN A 265 12.69 -7.48 -17.37
C GLN A 265 13.72 -7.47 -16.22
N PRO A 266 13.71 -8.49 -15.34
CA PRO A 266 14.63 -8.58 -14.22
C PRO A 266 16.05 -8.84 -14.71
N LYS A 267 17.04 -8.55 -13.86
CA LYS A 267 18.43 -8.90 -14.18
C LYS A 267 18.57 -10.42 -14.32
N LEU A 268 19.26 -10.86 -15.36
CA LEU A 268 19.56 -12.27 -15.58
C LEU A 268 20.38 -12.81 -14.40
N ARG A 269 19.96 -13.96 -13.88
CA ARG A 269 20.58 -14.65 -12.74
C ARG A 269 20.69 -16.12 -13.05
N ARG A 270 21.68 -16.79 -12.46
CA ARG A 270 21.73 -18.25 -12.44
C ARG A 270 20.50 -18.76 -11.69
N GLN A 271 19.56 -19.35 -12.42
CA GLN A 271 18.44 -20.10 -11.84
C GLN A 271 18.84 -21.57 -11.79
N LEU A 272 18.50 -22.22 -10.68
CA LEU A 272 18.54 -23.67 -10.61
C LEU A 272 17.37 -24.21 -11.44
N GLU A 273 17.61 -25.33 -12.11
CA GLU A 273 16.55 -25.98 -12.87
C GLU A 273 15.48 -26.48 -11.91
N ASP A 274 14.22 -26.14 -12.21
CA ASP A 274 13.05 -26.51 -11.43
C ASP A 274 12.09 -27.25 -12.36
N VAL A 275 12.34 -28.55 -12.51
CA VAL A 275 11.55 -29.41 -13.39
C VAL A 275 10.30 -29.88 -12.65
N ASP A 276 9.15 -29.55 -13.23
CA ASP A 276 7.84 -29.85 -12.65
C ASP A 276 7.04 -30.74 -13.60
N TYR A 277 7.14 -32.06 -13.41
CA TYR A 277 6.41 -33.03 -14.22
C TYR A 277 4.92 -33.16 -13.86
N VAL A 278 4.46 -32.49 -12.81
CA VAL A 278 3.10 -32.66 -12.27
C VAL A 278 2.20 -31.51 -12.70
N SER A 279 2.74 -30.31 -12.78
CA SER A 279 1.96 -29.10 -13.07
C SER A 279 2.08 -28.68 -14.53
N VAL A 280 1.60 -29.54 -15.44
CA VAL A 280 1.60 -29.33 -16.90
C VAL A 280 0.90 -28.03 -17.30
N GLU A 281 -0.03 -27.52 -16.48
CA GLU A 281 -0.71 -26.24 -16.67
C GLU A 281 0.23 -25.02 -16.69
N PHE A 282 1.45 -25.15 -16.15
CA PHE A 282 2.49 -24.13 -16.21
C PHE A 282 3.54 -24.42 -17.29
N GLU A 283 3.38 -25.51 -18.06
CA GLU A 283 4.25 -25.88 -19.17
C GLU A 283 3.63 -25.47 -20.52
N GLY A 284 4.42 -24.87 -21.41
CA GLY A 284 4.03 -24.56 -22.79
C GLY A 284 3.23 -23.27 -23.04
N ARG A 285 2.47 -22.75 -22.05
CA ARG A 285 1.74 -21.46 -22.20
C ARG A 285 1.84 -20.58 -20.96
N GLN A 286 2.31 -19.34 -21.13
CA GLN A 286 2.26 -18.33 -20.08
C GLN A 286 0.81 -17.89 -19.81
N ILE A 287 0.45 -17.80 -18.53
CA ILE A 287 -0.89 -17.41 -18.08
C ILE A 287 -1.18 -15.95 -18.46
N SER A 288 -2.39 -15.71 -19.00
CA SER A 288 -2.89 -14.36 -19.30
C SER A 288 -3.55 -13.71 -18.09
N TRP A 289 -3.74 -12.40 -18.11
CA TRP A 289 -4.43 -11.72 -17.01
C TRP A 289 -5.92 -12.11 -16.95
N GLN A 290 -6.55 -12.42 -18.08
CA GLN A 290 -7.92 -12.92 -18.14
C GLN A 290 -8.04 -14.24 -17.39
N ASP A 291 -7.05 -15.13 -17.56
CA ASP A 291 -7.03 -16.41 -16.86
C ASP A 291 -6.93 -16.21 -15.34
N VAL A 292 -6.21 -15.18 -14.88
CA VAL A 292 -6.10 -14.82 -13.45
C VAL A 292 -7.38 -14.15 -12.94
N ALA A 293 -7.96 -13.23 -13.70
CA ALA A 293 -9.16 -12.50 -13.31
C ALA A 293 -10.43 -13.37 -13.32
N ALA A 294 -10.56 -14.25 -14.32
CA ALA A 294 -11.64 -15.22 -14.44
C ALA A 294 -11.54 -16.35 -13.43
N TYR A 295 -10.39 -16.48 -12.76
CA TYR A 295 -10.22 -17.46 -11.69
C TYR A 295 -11.11 -17.12 -10.49
N LYS A 296 -12.31 -17.69 -10.51
CA LYS A 296 -13.15 -17.88 -9.32
C LYS A 296 -12.98 -19.35 -8.92
N PRO A 297 -12.57 -19.66 -7.68
CA PRO A 297 -12.63 -21.05 -7.24
C PRO A 297 -14.10 -21.51 -7.39
N PRO A 298 -14.39 -22.59 -8.16
CA PRO A 298 -15.76 -23.06 -8.32
C PRO A 298 -16.38 -23.38 -6.94
N GLN A 299 -17.68 -23.11 -6.77
CA GLN A 299 -18.38 -23.29 -5.48
C GLN A 299 -18.24 -24.71 -4.91
N ASP A 300 -18.06 -25.71 -5.78
CA ASP A 300 -17.95 -27.13 -5.45
C ASP A 300 -16.65 -27.79 -5.97
N ALA A 301 -15.69 -27.03 -6.49
CA ALA A 301 -14.38 -27.56 -6.85
C ALA A 301 -13.30 -26.73 -6.16
N LEU A 302 -12.71 -27.22 -5.07
CA LEU A 302 -11.54 -26.49 -4.56
C LEU A 302 -10.27 -26.74 -5.38
N PHE A 303 -10.17 -27.86 -6.11
CA PHE A 303 -8.84 -28.39 -6.45
C PHE A 303 -8.60 -28.72 -7.91
N ALA A 304 -9.48 -28.35 -8.85
CA ALA A 304 -9.13 -28.50 -10.26
C ALA A 304 -7.87 -27.66 -10.59
N HIS A 305 -7.79 -26.40 -10.10
CA HIS A 305 -6.72 -25.45 -10.43
C HIS A 305 -6.44 -24.39 -9.33
N PRO A 306 -5.98 -24.69 -8.09
CA PRO A 306 -5.54 -23.68 -7.13
C PRO A 306 -4.19 -23.09 -7.58
N ARG A 307 -4.23 -22.32 -8.67
CA ARG A 307 -3.05 -21.90 -9.45
C ARG A 307 -2.06 -21.11 -8.62
N LEU A 308 -2.52 -20.19 -7.78
CA LEU A 308 -1.65 -19.43 -6.89
C LEU A 308 -1.00 -20.32 -5.82
N PHE A 309 -1.73 -21.28 -5.26
CA PHE A 309 -1.19 -22.25 -4.30
C PHE A 309 -0.13 -23.13 -4.97
N ARG A 310 -0.43 -23.74 -6.13
CA ARG A 310 0.52 -24.58 -6.89
C ARG A 310 1.73 -23.79 -7.39
N ALA A 311 1.54 -22.52 -7.71
CA ALA A 311 2.64 -21.63 -8.03
C ALA A 311 3.57 -21.44 -6.81
N CYS A 312 3.07 -21.46 -5.58
CA CYS A 312 3.87 -21.18 -4.38
C CYS A 312 4.35 -22.42 -3.63
N VAL A 313 3.58 -23.50 -3.67
CA VAL A 313 3.86 -24.79 -3.02
C VAL A 313 4.23 -25.79 -4.11
N PRO A 314 5.50 -26.23 -4.16
CA PRO A 314 5.95 -27.12 -5.22
C PRO A 314 5.26 -28.49 -5.13
N PRO A 315 5.02 -29.15 -6.28
CA PRO A 315 4.61 -30.53 -6.28
C PRO A 315 5.71 -31.40 -5.66
N GLY A 316 5.31 -32.50 -5.03
CA GLY A 316 6.23 -33.33 -4.26
C GLY A 316 6.31 -33.00 -2.77
N MET A 317 5.70 -31.90 -2.30
CA MET A 317 5.55 -31.67 -0.84
C MET A 317 4.83 -32.82 -0.13
N HIS A 318 3.98 -33.59 -0.83
CA HIS A 318 3.37 -34.80 -0.29
C HIS A 318 4.39 -35.89 0.10
N ARG A 319 5.57 -35.92 -0.53
CA ARG A 319 6.65 -36.87 -0.19
C ARG A 319 7.25 -36.59 1.18
N PHE A 320 7.06 -35.39 1.70
CA PHE A 320 7.50 -35.00 3.04
C PHE A 320 6.44 -35.33 4.11
N ARG A 321 5.30 -35.95 3.77
CA ARG A 321 4.35 -36.40 4.79
C ARG A 321 4.92 -37.49 5.67
N GLY A 322 4.50 -37.52 6.94
CA GLY A 322 4.94 -38.53 7.90
C GLY A 322 6.37 -38.36 8.39
N ASN A 323 7.03 -37.23 8.08
CA ASN A 323 8.30 -36.88 8.73
C ASN A 323 8.07 -36.47 10.20
N ILE A 324 9.17 -36.35 10.95
CA ILE A 324 9.15 -35.99 12.38
C ILE A 324 8.41 -34.65 12.61
N TRP A 325 8.63 -33.66 11.75
CA TRP A 325 7.95 -32.36 11.87
C TRP A 325 6.44 -32.48 11.66
N ASP A 326 6.00 -33.30 10.70
CA ASP A 326 4.60 -33.54 10.35
C ASP A 326 3.83 -34.27 11.47
N PHE A 327 4.53 -35.15 12.20
CA PHE A 327 3.99 -35.88 13.34
C PHE A 327 4.01 -35.06 14.64
N ASP A 328 5.16 -34.48 15.01
CA ASP A 328 5.36 -33.85 16.32
C ASP A 328 5.00 -32.36 16.35
N HIS A 329 5.31 -31.62 15.29
CA HIS A 329 5.23 -30.16 15.28
C HIS A 329 3.94 -29.66 14.64
N ARG A 330 3.53 -30.22 13.50
CA ARG A 330 2.33 -29.79 12.78
C ARG A 330 1.08 -29.73 13.68
N PRO A 331 0.75 -30.74 14.52
CA PRO A 331 -0.44 -30.66 15.38
C PRO A 331 -0.37 -29.51 16.40
N LYS A 332 0.82 -29.22 16.93
CA LYS A 332 1.04 -28.12 17.88
C LYS A 332 0.87 -26.76 17.20
N VAL A 333 1.43 -26.61 16.00
CA VAL A 333 1.28 -25.39 15.19
C VAL A 333 -0.18 -25.19 14.80
N MET A 334 -0.86 -26.21 14.29
CA MET A 334 -2.28 -26.14 13.91
C MET A 334 -3.15 -25.73 15.09
N ARG A 335 -2.96 -26.36 16.27
CA ARG A 335 -3.66 -25.99 17.50
C ARG A 335 -3.44 -24.52 17.88
N THR A 336 -2.19 -24.06 17.83
CA THR A 336 -1.82 -22.67 18.18
C THR A 336 -2.45 -21.65 17.23
N LEU A 337 -2.57 -22.00 15.95
CA LEU A 337 -3.17 -21.16 14.92
C LEU A 337 -4.71 -21.30 14.83
N GLY A 338 -5.31 -22.24 15.59
CA GLY A 338 -6.76 -22.48 15.62
C GLY A 338 -7.30 -23.26 14.41
N TYR A 339 -6.54 -24.22 13.88
CA TYR A 339 -6.98 -25.14 12.82
C TYR A 339 -7.27 -26.55 13.35
N PRO A 340 -8.12 -27.35 12.67
CA PRO A 340 -8.89 -26.99 11.46
C PRO A 340 -10.00 -25.97 11.76
N LEU A 341 -10.38 -25.19 10.75
CA LEU A 341 -11.51 -24.26 10.87
C LEU A 341 -12.82 -25.02 10.69
N HIS A 342 -13.83 -24.69 11.49
CA HIS A 342 -15.20 -25.15 11.28
C HIS A 342 -15.82 -24.39 10.10
N ILE A 343 -15.68 -24.95 8.91
CA ILE A 343 -16.31 -24.43 7.69
C ILE A 343 -17.34 -25.47 7.23
N ASN A 344 -18.59 -25.01 7.09
CA ASN A 344 -19.66 -25.83 6.54
C ASN A 344 -19.60 -25.71 5.01
N ASP A 345 -18.63 -26.38 4.38
CA ASP A 345 -18.67 -26.56 2.94
C ASP A 345 -19.84 -27.49 2.57
N ARG A 346 -20.43 -27.33 1.38
CA ARG A 346 -21.56 -28.17 0.93
C ARG A 346 -21.20 -29.65 0.81
N ILE A 347 -19.92 -29.93 0.58
CA ILE A 347 -19.37 -31.25 0.29
C ILE A 347 -18.21 -31.49 1.31
N PRO A 348 -18.22 -32.55 2.12
CA PRO A 348 -17.18 -32.77 3.16
C PRO A 348 -15.76 -33.00 2.62
N GLU A 349 -15.63 -33.66 1.48
CA GLU A 349 -14.36 -33.97 0.81
C GLU A 349 -13.58 -32.67 0.50
N ILE A 350 -14.31 -31.58 0.33
CA ILE A 350 -13.77 -30.27 0.05
C ILE A 350 -12.98 -29.75 1.25
N THR A 351 -13.61 -29.79 2.41
CA THR A 351 -13.01 -29.41 3.68
C THR A 351 -11.79 -30.28 4.00
N GLU A 352 -11.87 -31.58 3.75
CA GLU A 352 -10.76 -32.51 3.98
C GLU A 352 -9.54 -32.17 3.12
N ALA A 353 -9.72 -32.01 1.81
CA ALA A 353 -8.62 -31.72 0.91
C ALA A 353 -8.01 -30.32 1.18
N ARG A 354 -8.80 -29.34 1.65
CA ARG A 354 -8.29 -28.04 2.13
C ARG A 354 -7.36 -28.18 3.33
N ASN A 355 -7.74 -29.00 4.31
CA ASN A 355 -6.92 -29.24 5.50
C ASN A 355 -5.62 -29.99 5.14
N ILE A 356 -5.69 -30.91 4.18
CA ILE A 356 -4.55 -31.64 3.60
C ILE A 356 -3.53 -30.69 2.97
N GLU A 357 -3.98 -29.77 2.12
CA GLU A 357 -3.11 -28.78 1.48
C GLU A 357 -2.56 -27.76 2.47
N PHE A 358 -3.40 -27.31 3.41
CA PHE A 358 -2.96 -26.44 4.49
C PHE A 358 -1.81 -27.08 5.27
N GLY A 359 -1.93 -28.36 5.64
CA GLY A 359 -0.86 -29.09 6.33
C GLY A 359 0.44 -29.15 5.54
N LEU A 360 0.36 -29.41 4.23
CA LEU A 360 1.53 -29.43 3.33
C LEU A 360 2.21 -28.06 3.23
N GLY A 361 1.43 -27.02 2.97
CA GLY A 361 1.93 -25.66 2.89
C GLY A 361 2.46 -25.15 4.24
N LEU A 362 1.91 -25.64 5.35
CA LEU A 362 2.34 -25.23 6.69
C LEU A 362 3.77 -25.68 6.95
N GLN A 363 4.14 -26.91 6.59
CA GLN A 363 5.54 -27.34 6.68
C GLN A 363 6.46 -26.43 5.85
N LEU A 364 6.06 -26.10 4.63
CA LEU A 364 6.83 -25.21 3.77
C LEU A 364 7.01 -23.81 4.37
N CYS A 365 6.00 -23.28 5.08
CA CYS A 365 6.09 -21.99 5.78
C CYS A 365 7.21 -21.95 6.82
N PHE A 366 7.53 -23.09 7.45
CA PHE A 366 8.58 -23.20 8.46
C PHE A 366 9.93 -23.63 7.87
N MET A 367 10.02 -23.88 6.56
CA MET A 367 11.23 -24.33 5.90
C MET A 367 12.09 -23.14 5.45
N HIS A 368 13.18 -22.88 6.17
CA HIS A 368 14.08 -21.77 5.88
C HIS A 368 14.91 -22.02 4.60
N PRO A 369 15.19 -20.98 3.78
CA PRO A 369 16.04 -21.07 2.59
C PRO A 369 17.37 -21.81 2.78
N SER A 370 17.94 -21.79 3.97
CA SER A 370 19.20 -22.49 4.25
C SER A 370 19.14 -24.02 4.21
N LYS A 371 17.94 -24.64 4.26
CA LYS A 371 17.83 -26.11 4.32
C LYS A 371 17.94 -26.73 2.93
N TYR A 372 17.02 -26.41 2.02
CA TYR A 372 16.92 -27.08 0.72
C TYR A 372 16.96 -26.15 -0.51
N LYS A 373 17.04 -24.83 -0.35
CA LYS A 373 16.93 -23.90 -1.50
C LYS A 373 17.96 -24.13 -2.61
N PHE A 374 19.17 -24.56 -2.23
CA PHE A 374 20.24 -24.84 -3.19
C PHE A 374 20.10 -26.19 -3.89
N GLU A 375 19.25 -27.08 -3.38
CA GLU A 375 18.91 -28.36 -3.99
C GLU A 375 17.62 -28.24 -4.81
N HIS A 376 16.61 -27.54 -4.27
CA HIS A 376 15.34 -27.30 -4.92
C HIS A 376 14.84 -25.86 -4.64
N PRO A 377 14.78 -24.99 -5.67
CA PRO A 377 14.59 -23.54 -5.47
C PRO A 377 13.24 -23.14 -4.85
N ARG A 378 12.19 -23.95 -5.05
CA ARG A 378 10.85 -23.76 -4.46
C ARG A 378 10.66 -24.37 -3.06
N PHE A 379 11.60 -25.18 -2.54
CA PHE A 379 11.48 -25.82 -1.23
C PHE A 379 11.92 -24.88 -0.10
N CYS A 380 11.27 -23.72 -0.02
CA CYS A 380 11.38 -22.78 1.09
C CYS A 380 10.18 -21.83 1.13
N PHE A 381 10.02 -21.10 2.22
CA PHE A 381 8.88 -20.22 2.42
C PHE A 381 8.83 -18.96 1.54
N GLU A 382 9.87 -18.62 0.74
CA GLU A 382 10.04 -17.28 0.15
C GLU A 382 8.86 -16.82 -0.72
N ARG A 383 8.22 -17.75 -1.45
CA ARG A 383 7.07 -17.42 -2.31
C ARG A 383 5.81 -17.15 -1.48
N LEU A 384 5.58 -17.96 -0.46
CA LEU A 384 4.50 -17.76 0.52
C LEU A 384 4.72 -16.47 1.32
N GLU A 385 5.96 -16.19 1.73
CA GLU A 385 6.35 -14.93 2.37
C GLU A 385 6.01 -13.74 1.47
N TYR A 386 6.31 -13.81 0.17
CA TYR A 386 6.05 -12.70 -0.74
C TYR A 386 4.57 -12.34 -0.82
N VAL A 387 3.68 -13.33 -1.05
CA VAL A 387 2.22 -13.10 -1.04
C VAL A 387 1.75 -12.67 0.34
N GLY A 388 2.23 -13.36 1.37
CA GLY A 388 1.92 -13.07 2.76
C GLY A 388 2.24 -11.65 3.17
N GLN A 389 3.36 -11.11 2.69
CA GLN A 389 3.75 -9.73 2.89
C GLN A 389 2.70 -8.77 2.32
N LYS A 390 2.27 -8.99 1.07
CA LYS A 390 1.33 -8.12 0.35
C LYS A 390 -0.09 -8.19 0.90
N ILE A 391 -0.59 -9.38 1.20
CA ILE A 391 -1.94 -9.52 1.77
C ILE A 391 -2.02 -8.95 3.19
N GLN A 392 -0.96 -9.08 4.00
CA GLN A 392 -0.89 -8.41 5.30
C GLN A 392 -0.96 -6.90 5.17
N ASP A 393 -0.24 -6.32 4.20
CA ASP A 393 -0.22 -4.89 3.98
C ASP A 393 -1.62 -4.38 3.56
N LEU A 394 -2.30 -5.10 2.67
CA LEU A 394 -3.68 -4.80 2.24
C LEU A 394 -4.69 -4.93 3.39
N VAL A 395 -4.67 -6.04 4.14
CA VAL A 395 -5.58 -6.28 5.28
C VAL A 395 -5.41 -5.22 6.37
N MET A 396 -4.17 -4.84 6.70
CA MET A 396 -3.90 -3.78 7.65
C MET A 396 -4.38 -2.41 7.13
N ALA A 397 -4.22 -2.13 5.84
CA ALA A 397 -4.70 -0.88 5.24
C ALA A 397 -6.23 -0.76 5.33
N GLU A 398 -6.96 -1.83 4.98
CA GLU A 398 -8.43 -1.88 5.14
C GLU A 398 -8.85 -1.64 6.59
N ARG A 399 -8.20 -2.33 7.54
CA ARG A 399 -8.50 -2.19 8.97
C ARG A 399 -8.29 -0.77 9.47
N LEU A 400 -7.18 -0.13 9.08
CA LEU A 400 -6.86 1.23 9.49
C LEU A 400 -7.83 2.27 8.90
N LEU A 401 -8.29 2.07 7.66
CA LEU A 401 -9.29 2.93 7.03
C LEU A 401 -10.62 2.90 7.80
N MET A 402 -11.09 1.71 8.15
CA MET A 402 -12.33 1.53 8.91
C MET A 402 -12.20 2.06 10.35
N LYS A 403 -11.03 1.90 10.99
CA LYS A 403 -10.79 2.32 12.38
C LYS A 403 -10.60 3.83 12.53
N HIS A 404 -10.06 4.50 11.50
CA HIS A 404 -9.69 5.91 11.55
C HIS A 404 -10.37 6.69 10.43
N LEU A 405 -11.67 6.93 10.59
CA LEU A 405 -12.52 7.59 9.59
C LEU A 405 -11.99 8.99 9.20
N ASP A 406 -11.64 9.83 10.18
CA ASP A 406 -11.19 11.20 9.90
C ASP A 406 -9.71 11.33 9.49
N ALA A 407 -8.96 10.24 9.52
CA ALA A 407 -7.53 10.31 9.27
C ALA A 407 -7.20 10.47 7.78
N PRO A 408 -6.28 11.39 7.42
CA PRO A 408 -5.80 11.51 6.05
C PRO A 408 -4.91 10.32 5.68
N GLY A 409 -4.86 9.97 4.40
CA GLY A 409 -4.11 8.83 3.88
C GLY A 409 -2.61 8.84 4.23
N ARG A 410 -1.97 10.02 4.27
CA ARG A 410 -0.57 10.12 4.69
C ARG A 410 -0.36 9.70 6.14
N TRP A 411 -1.29 10.06 7.04
CA TRP A 411 -1.23 9.63 8.44
C TRP A 411 -1.48 8.13 8.56
N LEU A 412 -2.44 7.59 7.78
CA LEU A 412 -2.70 6.15 7.71
C LEU A 412 -1.48 5.38 7.23
N GLN A 413 -0.76 5.89 6.23
CA GLN A 413 0.46 5.29 5.70
C GLN A 413 1.56 5.23 6.76
N GLU A 414 1.76 6.30 7.52
CA GLU A 414 2.73 6.31 8.62
C GLU A 414 2.33 5.34 9.73
N LYS A 415 1.06 5.32 10.10
CA LYS A 415 0.54 4.38 11.10
C LYS A 415 0.68 2.92 10.64
N HIS A 416 0.33 2.64 9.39
CA HIS A 416 0.49 1.33 8.74
C HIS A 416 1.93 0.84 8.85
N ARG A 417 2.89 1.67 8.43
CA ARG A 417 4.32 1.34 8.52
C ARG A 417 4.76 1.06 9.94
N ARG A 418 4.33 1.87 10.92
CA ARG A 418 4.68 1.70 12.34
C ARG A 418 4.07 0.44 12.94
N THR A 419 2.80 0.14 12.68
CA THR A 419 2.16 -1.09 13.17
C THR A 419 2.86 -2.32 12.58
N LEU A 420 3.20 -2.26 11.30
CA LEU A 420 3.99 -3.30 10.66
C LEU A 420 5.49 -3.21 10.99
N MET A 421 5.96 -2.26 11.81
CA MET A 421 7.32 -2.36 12.36
C MET A 421 7.48 -3.50 13.37
N ASN A 422 6.39 -3.86 14.06
CA ASN A 422 6.35 -5.04 14.92
C ASN A 422 6.45 -6.35 14.09
N LYS A 423 5.97 -6.34 12.84
CA LYS A 423 6.15 -7.42 11.85
C LYS A 423 7.63 -7.67 11.62
N PHE A 424 8.45 -6.63 11.36
CA PHE A 424 9.91 -6.76 11.15
C PHE A 424 10.69 -7.30 12.35
N CYS A 425 10.08 -7.28 13.54
CA CYS A 425 10.70 -7.83 14.72
C CYS A 425 10.42 -9.32 14.89
N GLY A 426 9.49 -9.93 14.15
CA GLY A 426 9.06 -11.33 14.32
C GLY A 426 8.52 -11.64 15.71
N ARG A 427 8.03 -10.60 16.42
CA ARG A 427 7.63 -10.67 17.82
C ARG A 427 6.43 -11.59 18.03
N TYR A 428 5.36 -11.39 17.25
CA TYR A 428 4.12 -12.13 17.42
C TYR A 428 4.30 -13.65 17.23
N LEU A 429 5.12 -14.08 16.26
CA LEU A 429 5.47 -15.49 16.08
C LEU A 429 6.17 -16.07 17.32
N ARG A 430 7.05 -15.28 17.96
CA ARG A 430 7.79 -15.70 19.16
C ARG A 430 6.93 -15.71 20.40
N ASP A 431 6.03 -14.75 20.55
CA ASP A 431 5.07 -14.67 21.66
C ASP A 431 4.10 -15.88 21.63
N LYS A 432 3.90 -16.50 20.45
CA LYS A 432 3.17 -17.76 20.29
C LYS A 432 4.05 -19.02 20.33
N HIS A 433 5.33 -18.88 20.67
CA HIS A 433 6.31 -19.98 20.70
C HIS A 433 6.43 -20.77 19.39
N LEU A 434 6.00 -20.20 18.25
CA LEU A 434 6.02 -20.90 16.97
C LEU A 434 7.42 -20.92 16.35
N HIS A 435 8.29 -19.98 16.73
CA HIS A 435 9.67 -19.90 16.22
C HIS A 435 10.53 -21.15 16.48
N HIS A 436 10.19 -21.98 17.46
CA HIS A 436 10.93 -23.23 17.74
C HIS A 436 10.74 -24.29 16.64
N TYR A 437 9.70 -24.15 15.82
CA TYR A 437 9.39 -25.11 14.76
C TYR A 437 10.01 -24.78 13.41
N ILE A 438 10.85 -23.73 13.33
CA ILE A 438 11.53 -23.33 12.09
C ILE A 438 12.63 -24.34 11.77
N ILE A 439 12.62 -24.84 10.54
CA ILE A 439 13.59 -25.80 10.03
C ILE A 439 14.72 -25.02 9.36
N TYR A 440 15.90 -24.97 10.00
CA TYR A 440 17.11 -24.41 9.42
C TYR A 440 18.03 -25.50 8.87
N GLY A 441 19.05 -25.08 8.11
CA GLY A 441 20.16 -25.97 7.75
C GLY A 441 21.03 -26.22 8.97
N GLU A 442 21.56 -27.43 9.11
CA GLU A 442 22.32 -27.86 10.29
C GLU A 442 23.51 -26.94 10.59
N SER A 443 24.18 -26.43 9.56
CA SER A 443 25.33 -25.53 9.68
C SER A 443 25.00 -24.11 10.16
N VAL A 444 23.71 -23.73 10.22
CA VAL A 444 23.29 -22.36 10.56
C VAL A 444 22.31 -22.29 11.73
N GLN A 445 21.73 -23.41 12.17
CA GLN A 445 20.74 -23.49 13.27
C GLN A 445 21.19 -22.66 14.48
N ASP A 446 22.37 -22.95 15.03
CA ASP A 446 22.91 -22.27 16.22
C ASP A 446 23.02 -20.75 16.04
N LYS A 447 23.39 -20.29 14.83
CA LYS A 447 23.51 -18.86 14.53
C LYS A 447 22.16 -18.17 14.60
N PHE A 448 21.08 -18.81 14.13
CA PHE A 448 19.73 -18.24 14.18
C PHE A 448 19.15 -18.26 15.60
N GLU A 449 19.54 -19.21 16.44
CA GLU A 449 19.09 -19.27 17.84
C GLU A 449 19.71 -18.14 18.69
N HIS A 450 21.02 -17.95 18.55
CA HIS A 450 21.80 -17.01 19.38
C HIS A 450 21.84 -15.59 18.83
N ASN A 451 21.76 -15.39 17.50
CA ASN A 451 21.86 -14.06 16.89
C ASN A 451 20.49 -13.45 16.56
N ARG A 452 20.07 -12.48 17.38
CA ARG A 452 18.82 -11.73 17.17
C ARG A 452 18.70 -11.09 15.79
N ARG A 453 19.81 -10.63 15.18
CA ARG A 453 19.80 -9.99 13.85
C ARG A 453 19.44 -10.95 12.73
N LEU A 454 19.73 -12.24 12.91
CA LEU A 454 19.35 -13.31 11.96
C LEU A 454 17.97 -13.87 12.29
N ARG A 455 17.69 -14.07 13.59
CA ARG A 455 16.42 -14.62 14.08
C ARG A 455 15.20 -13.77 13.75
N ASN A 456 15.31 -12.45 13.93
CA ASN A 456 14.17 -11.55 13.77
C ASN A 456 13.63 -11.52 12.32
N PRO A 457 14.48 -11.37 11.28
CA PRO A 457 14.04 -11.52 9.89
C PRO A 457 13.42 -12.90 9.62
N ALA A 458 14.05 -14.00 10.03
CA ALA A 458 13.51 -15.34 9.77
C ALA A 458 12.13 -15.55 10.40
N THR A 459 11.95 -15.17 11.66
CA THR A 459 10.65 -15.24 12.35
C THR A 459 9.60 -14.33 11.71
N THR A 460 10.01 -13.18 11.18
CA THR A 460 9.13 -12.30 10.40
C THR A 460 8.66 -12.98 9.12
N SER A 461 9.59 -13.56 8.36
CA SER A 461 9.31 -14.20 7.08
C SER A 461 8.41 -15.43 7.21
N VAL A 462 8.62 -16.25 8.25
CA VAL A 462 7.74 -17.39 8.56
C VAL A 462 6.33 -16.92 8.91
N GLN A 463 6.19 -15.85 9.69
CA GLN A 463 4.87 -15.30 10.00
C GLN A 463 4.17 -14.76 8.74
N GLN A 464 4.91 -14.10 7.84
CA GLN A 464 4.38 -13.69 6.54
C GLN A 464 3.95 -14.91 5.72
N ALA A 465 4.78 -15.95 5.65
CA ALA A 465 4.47 -17.17 4.91
C ALA A 465 3.18 -17.85 5.40
N ILE A 466 2.96 -17.91 6.73
CA ILE A 466 1.70 -18.42 7.31
C ILE A 466 0.50 -17.63 6.78
N HIS A 467 0.61 -16.30 6.69
CA HIS A 467 -0.49 -15.46 6.19
C HIS A 467 -0.66 -15.62 4.67
N GLY A 468 0.42 -15.86 3.92
CA GLY A 468 0.37 -16.18 2.49
C GLY A 468 -0.34 -17.51 2.23
N LEU A 469 -0.04 -18.54 3.04
CA LEU A 469 -0.71 -19.83 2.97
C LEU A 469 -2.19 -19.71 3.32
N ALA A 470 -2.53 -19.05 4.43
CA ALA A 470 -3.91 -18.81 4.84
C ALA A 470 -4.71 -18.09 3.75
N TYR A 471 -4.09 -17.10 3.08
CA TYR A 471 -4.70 -16.41 1.96
C TYR A 471 -5.01 -17.35 0.79
N MET A 472 -4.07 -18.21 0.40
CA MET A 472 -4.25 -19.12 -0.73
C MET A 472 -5.29 -20.21 -0.47
N VAL A 473 -5.43 -20.65 0.78
CA VAL A 473 -6.27 -21.79 1.15
C VAL A 473 -7.67 -21.37 1.62
N TYR A 474 -7.77 -20.31 2.44
CA TYR A 474 -9.01 -19.85 3.07
C TYR A 474 -9.37 -18.39 2.71
N GLY A 475 -8.52 -17.69 1.96
CA GLY A 475 -8.77 -16.32 1.51
C GLY A 475 -8.46 -15.24 2.54
N LYS A 476 -8.77 -13.99 2.16
CA LYS A 476 -8.56 -12.79 2.98
C LYS A 476 -9.21 -12.84 4.39
N PRO A 477 -10.40 -13.44 4.61
CA PRO A 477 -10.99 -13.53 5.94
C PRO A 477 -10.11 -14.25 6.97
N ASP A 478 -9.46 -15.35 6.58
CA ASP A 478 -8.61 -16.11 7.50
C ASP A 478 -7.32 -15.34 7.84
N VAL A 479 -6.78 -14.56 6.90
CA VAL A 479 -5.67 -13.64 7.19
C VAL A 479 -6.07 -12.59 8.23
N ARG A 480 -7.30 -12.07 8.18
CA ARG A 480 -7.80 -11.12 9.20
C ARG A 480 -7.89 -11.79 10.57
N ARG A 481 -8.43 -13.00 10.64
CA ARG A 481 -8.50 -13.81 11.86
C ARG A 481 -7.11 -14.02 12.45
N LEU A 482 -6.16 -14.48 11.64
CA LEU A 482 -4.77 -14.67 12.08
C LEU A 482 -4.15 -13.37 12.58
N MET A 483 -4.28 -12.27 11.83
CA MET A 483 -3.68 -10.98 12.19
C MET A 483 -4.25 -10.38 13.47
N PHE A 484 -5.57 -10.44 13.68
CA PHE A 484 -6.23 -9.67 14.73
C PHE A 484 -6.69 -10.51 15.92
N GLU A 485 -6.99 -11.80 15.73
CA GLU A 485 -7.45 -12.69 16.81
C GLU A 485 -6.31 -13.58 17.33
N VAL A 486 -5.50 -14.14 16.42
CA VAL A 486 -4.41 -15.03 16.84
C VAL A 486 -3.18 -14.23 17.26
N PHE A 487 -2.64 -13.40 16.37
CA PHE A 487 -1.40 -12.65 16.61
C PHE A 487 -1.61 -11.28 17.26
N ASP A 488 -2.85 -10.78 17.32
CA ASP A 488 -3.23 -9.50 17.93
C ASP A 488 -2.31 -8.33 17.52
N PHE A 489 -2.25 -8.03 16.22
CA PHE A 489 -1.40 -6.97 15.67
C PHE A 489 -1.75 -5.56 16.20
N GLU A 490 -2.92 -5.38 16.83
CA GLU A 490 -3.33 -4.11 17.41
C GLU A 490 -2.78 -3.90 18.82
N GLN A 491 -2.36 -4.98 19.50
CA GLN A 491 -1.81 -4.93 20.83
C GLN A 491 -0.34 -4.46 20.81
N ILE A 492 -0.14 -3.17 21.13
CA ILE A 492 1.19 -2.53 21.16
C ILE A 492 1.94 -2.87 22.47
N GLN A 493 1.23 -3.21 23.54
CA GLN A 493 1.77 -3.60 24.85
C GLN A 493 1.26 -4.98 25.26
N PRO A 494 2.09 -5.86 25.88
CA PRO A 494 1.65 -7.19 26.28
C PRO A 494 0.44 -7.10 27.24
N LYS A 495 -0.46 -8.10 27.21
CA LYS A 495 -1.44 -8.26 28.30
C LYS A 495 -0.61 -8.41 29.57
N ALA A 496 -0.98 -7.66 30.61
CA ALA A 496 -0.44 -7.94 31.94
C ALA A 496 -0.74 -9.42 32.24
N VAL A 497 0.32 -10.16 32.53
CA VAL A 497 0.22 -11.55 32.98
C VAL A 497 -0.38 -11.56 34.37
#